data_AF-A0A9E1MNX8-F1
#
_entry.id   AF-A0A9E1MNX8-F1
#
_cell.length_a   1.000
_cell.length_b   1.000
_cell.length_c   1.000
_cell.angle_alpha   90.00
_cell.angle_beta   90.00
_cell.angle_gamma   90.00
#
_symmetry.space_group_name_H-M   'P 1'
#
loop_
_entity.id
_entity.type
_entity.pdbx_description
1 polymer ?
#
loop_
_entity_poly.entity_id
_entity_poly.type
_entity_poly.pdbx_seq_one_letter_code
_entity_poly.pdbx_strand_id
1 'polypeptide(L)' 'MNKPYLSAEEQYKEILNNEEIERIQDTELQEIRRKYWNLRHKVALDEAHISDQELGQVLDNLKAKEQAEILRYRQKKGV' A
#
# COMPACT_ATOMS: atom_id res chain seq x y z
N MET A 1 -3.71 -5.50 24.82
CA MET A 1 -4.75 -4.64 24.23
C MET A 1 -4.60 -4.68 22.72
N ASN A 2 -5.51 -5.35 22.00
CA ASN A 2 -5.57 -5.21 20.55
C ASN A 2 -6.05 -3.78 20.25
N LYS A 3 -5.14 -2.89 19.84
CA LYS A 3 -5.53 -1.56 19.36
C LYS A 3 -6.39 -1.75 18.10
N PRO A 4 -7.63 -1.26 18.04
CA PRO A 4 -8.49 -1.46 16.87
C PRO A 4 -7.89 -0.84 15.60
N TYR A 5 -7.14 0.26 15.75
CA TYR A 5 -6.48 0.96 14.66
C TYR A 5 -4.96 1.02 14.83
N LEU A 6 -4.25 1.21 13.72
CA LEU A 6 -2.84 1.58 13.68
C LEU A 6 -2.63 3.00 14.21
N SER A 7 -1.49 3.26 14.85
CA SER A 7 -1.09 4.65 15.16
C SER A 7 -0.84 5.46 13.88
N ALA A 8 -0.83 6.79 13.98
CA ALA A 8 -0.58 7.66 12.82
C ALA A 8 0.73 7.31 12.11
N GLU A 9 1.82 7.11 12.84
CA GLU A 9 3.11 6.70 12.27
C GLU A 9 3.05 5.34 11.59
N GLU A 10 2.35 4.38 12.19
CA GLU A 10 2.17 3.04 11.60
C GLU A 10 1.39 3.09 10.28
N GLN A 11 0.38 3.96 10.16
CA GLN A 11 -0.42 4.09 8.93
C GLN A 11 0.40 4.59 7.73
N TYR A 12 1.55 5.23 7.95
CA TYR A 12 2.44 5.76 6.91
C TYR A 12 3.74 4.97 6.71
N LYS A 13 3.88 3.78 7.32
CA LYS A 13 5.02 2.89 7.05
C LYS A 13 5.11 2.55 5.57
N GLU A 14 6.33 2.28 5.11
CA GLU A 14 6.58 2.02 3.69
C GLU A 14 5.74 0.86 3.15
N ILE A 15 5.59 -0.21 3.93
CA ILE A 15 4.86 -1.43 3.57
C ILE A 15 3.88 -1.76 4.70
N LEU A 16 2.65 -2.11 4.32
CA LEU A 16 1.62 -2.65 5.21
C LEU A 16 1.05 -3.94 4.61
N ASN A 17 0.79 -4.93 5.45
CA ASN A 17 0.06 -6.14 5.08
C ASN A 17 -1.47 -5.89 5.06
N ASN A 18 -2.26 -6.86 4.61
CA ASN A 18 -3.71 -6.69 4.48
C ASN A 18 -4.40 -6.39 5.84
N GLU A 19 -4.01 -7.07 6.91
CA GLU A 19 -4.58 -6.87 8.25
C GLU A 19 -4.25 -5.47 8.79
N GLU A 20 -3.04 -4.99 8.53
CA GLU A 20 -2.61 -3.63 8.88
C GLU A 20 -3.42 -2.57 8.10
N ILE A 21 -3.67 -2.80 6.81
CA ILE A 21 -4.51 -1.91 5.97
C ILE A 21 -5.94 -1.84 6.50
N GLU A 22 -6.52 -2.95 6.94
CA GLU A 22 -7.86 -2.98 7.56
C GLU A 22 -7.93 -2.16 8.85
N ARG A 23 -6.80 -1.96 9.53
CA ARG A 23 -6.69 -1.18 10.76
C ARG A 23 -6.32 0.30 10.53
N ILE A 24 -6.29 0.76 9.28
CA ILE A 24 -6.16 2.20 8.95
C ILE A 24 -7.48 2.91 9.27
N GLN A 25 -7.40 4.04 9.97
CA GLN A 25 -8.58 4.77 10.43
C GLN A 25 -9.13 5.72 9.36
N ASP A 26 -8.25 6.39 8.61
CA ASP A 26 -8.69 7.28 7.51
C ASP A 26 -9.09 6.43 6.30
N THR A 27 -10.36 6.52 5.91
CA THR A 27 -10.93 5.74 4.81
C THR A 27 -10.26 6.03 3.46
N GLU A 28 -9.90 7.29 3.17
CA GLU A 28 -9.23 7.66 1.92
C GLU A 28 -7.81 7.10 1.88
N LEU A 29 -7.08 7.14 3.00
CA LEU A 29 -5.76 6.49 3.11
C LEU A 29 -5.89 4.96 2.98
N GLN A 30 -6.90 4.36 3.62
CA GLN A 30 -7.16 2.92 3.55
C GLN A 30 -7.44 2.49 2.11
N GLU A 31 -8.23 3.24 1.35
CA GLU A 31 -8.54 2.95 -0.05
C GLU A 31 -7.28 3.01 -0.93
N ILE A 32 -6.43 4.02 -0.74
CA ILE A 32 -5.14 4.12 -1.45
C ILE A 32 -4.30 2.88 -1.16
N ARG A 33 -4.13 2.51 0.10
CA ARG A 33 -3.34 1.33 0.50
C ARG A 33 -3.93 0.02 -0.05
N ARG A 34 -5.25 -0.17 0.05
CA ARG A 34 -5.95 -1.35 -0.44
C ARG A 34 -5.84 -1.49 -1.96
N LYS A 35 -5.91 -0.39 -2.71
CA LYS A 35 -5.69 -0.36 -4.17
C LYS A 35 -4.32 -0.92 -4.53
N TYR A 36 -3.25 -0.44 -3.92
CA TYR A 36 -1.88 -0.90 -4.25
C TYR A 36 -1.58 -2.30 -3.73
N TRP A 37 -2.15 -2.69 -2.58
CA TRP A 37 -2.08 -4.07 -2.11
C TRP A 37 -2.73 -5.03 -3.12
N ASN A 38 -3.93 -4.72 -3.62
CA ASN A 38 -4.60 -5.51 -4.65
C ASN A 38 -3.81 -5.60 -5.96
N LEU A 39 -3.18 -4.50 -6.39
CA LEU A 39 -2.34 -4.50 -7.60
C LEU A 39 -1.11 -5.40 -7.43
N ARG A 40 -0.39 -5.29 -6.31
CA ARG A 40 0.74 -6.19 -6.01
C ARG A 40 0.31 -7.64 -5.91
N HIS A 41 -0.81 -7.91 -5.25
CA HIS A 41 -1.34 -9.26 -5.09
C HIS A 41 -1.69 -9.89 -6.45
N LYS A 42 -2.32 -9.12 -7.36
CA LYS A 42 -2.58 -9.59 -8.72
C LYS A 42 -1.31 -9.93 -9.49
N VAL A 43 -0.28 -9.08 -9.40
CA VAL A 43 1.01 -9.32 -10.05
C VAL A 43 1.69 -10.57 -9.50
N ALA A 44 1.66 -10.77 -8.18
CA ALA A 44 2.20 -11.97 -7.54
C ALA A 44 1.42 -13.25 -7.93
N LEU A 45 0.10 -13.17 -8.13
CA LEU A 45 -0.69 -14.30 -8.62
C LEU A 45 -0.43 -14.64 -10.09
N ASP A 46 0.08 -13.69 -10.87
CA ASP A 46 0.42 -13.85 -12.30
C ASP A 46 1.91 -14.22 -12.51
N GLU A 47 2.63 -14.56 -11.42
CA GLU A 47 4.07 -14.88 -11.40
C GLU A 47 4.43 -16.07 -12.31
N ALA A 48 3.46 -16.90 -12.72
CA ALA A 48 3.66 -17.96 -13.71
C ALA A 48 3.96 -17.45 -15.14
N HIS A 49 3.69 -16.17 -15.43
CA HIS A 49 3.84 -15.59 -16.78
C HIS A 49 4.85 -14.44 -16.88
N ILE A 50 5.55 -14.11 -15.79
CA ILE A 50 6.44 -12.95 -15.69
C ILE A 50 7.80 -13.43 -15.18
N SER A 51 8.91 -12.97 -15.79
CA SER A 51 10.24 -13.29 -15.25
C SER A 51 10.46 -12.60 -13.90
N ASP A 52 11.31 -13.18 -13.04
CA ASP A 52 11.65 -12.59 -11.73
C ASP A 52 12.11 -11.13 -11.83
N GLN A 53 12.86 -10.79 -12.90
CA GLN A 53 13.35 -9.44 -13.15
C GLN A 53 12.19 -8.48 -13.47
N GLU A 54 11.25 -8.91 -14.32
CA GLU A 54 10.06 -8.12 -14.66
C GLU A 54 9.14 -7.98 -13.45
N LEU A 55 8.99 -9.04 -12.64
CA LEU A 55 8.23 -9.02 -11.40
C LEU A 55 8.78 -7.96 -10.44
N GLY A 56 10.11 -7.95 -10.22
CA GLY A 56 10.78 -6.94 -9.39
C GLY A 56 10.52 -5.52 -9.87
N GLN A 57 10.70 -5.26 -11.18
CA GLN A 57 10.44 -3.95 -11.76
C GLN A 57 8.98 -3.50 -11.63
N VAL A 58 8.02 -4.41 -11.82
CA VAL A 58 6.60 -4.09 -11.69
C VAL A 58 6.26 -3.76 -10.22
N LEU A 59 6.76 -4.54 -9.27
CA LEU A 59 6.55 -4.31 -7.84
C LEU A 59 7.17 -2.99 -7.37
N ASP A 60 8.39 -2.67 -7.82
CA ASP A 60 9.06 -1.40 -7.51
C ASP A 60 8.29 -0.20 -8.07
N ASN A 61 7.80 -0.32 -9.31
CA ASN A 61 6.96 0.70 -9.92
C ASN A 61 5.64 0.90 -9.17
N LEU A 62 5.01 -0.18 -8.70
CA LEU A 62 3.80 -0.09 -7.88
C LEU A 62 4.08 0.58 -6.52
N LYS A 63 5.21 0.25 -5.89
CA LYS A 63 5.66 0.88 -4.65
C LYS A 63 5.88 2.39 -4.83
N ALA A 64 6.58 2.80 -5.89
CA ALA A 64 6.82 4.21 -6.18
C ALA A 64 5.52 4.98 -6.42
N LYS A 65 4.57 4.39 -7.16
CA LYS A 65 3.23 4.98 -7.39
C LYS A 65 2.42 5.11 -6.10
N GLU A 66 2.45 4.09 -5.24
CA GLU A 66 1.81 4.15 -3.91
C GLU A 66 2.33 5.32 -3.09
N GLN A 67 3.66 5.44 -2.97
CA GLN A 67 4.27 6.51 -2.17
C GLN A 67 3.95 7.89 -2.75
N ALA A 68 3.95 8.05 -4.08
CA ALA A 68 3.54 9.30 -4.71
C ALA A 68 2.07 9.66 -4.43
N GLU A 69 1.16 8.69 -4.41
CA GLU A 69 -0.26 8.91 -4.11
C GLU A 69 -0.49 9.25 -2.63
N ILE A 70 0.21 8.56 -1.72
CA ILE A 70 0.20 8.88 -0.29
C ILE A 70 0.72 10.30 -0.04
N LEU A 71 1.81 10.70 -0.70
CA LEU A 71 2.35 12.06 -0.57
C LEU A 71 1.35 13.12 -1.03
N ARG A 72 0.63 12.89 -2.14
CA ARG A 72 -0.43 13.79 -2.61
C ARG A 72 -1.60 13.85 -1.63
N TYR A 73 -2.01 12.71 -1.09
CA TYR A 73 -3.04 12.63 -0.05
C TYR A 73 -2.63 13.45 1.19
N ARG A 74 -1.39 13.30 1.65
CA ARG A 74 -0.81 14.03 2.77
C ARG A 74 -0.85 15.55 2.55
N GLN A 75 -0.40 16.00 1.37
CA GLN A 75 -0.47 17.40 0.97
C GLN A 75 -1.90 17.94 0.94
N LYS A 76 -2.85 17.15 0.42
CA LYS A 76 -4.28 17.51 0.36
C LYS A 76 -4.91 17.62 1.76
N LYS A 77 -4.54 16.74 2.68
CA LYS A 77 -5.08 16.68 4.05
C LYS A 77 -4.36 17.61 5.04
N GLY A 78 -3.16 18.07 4.69
CA GLY A 78 -2.31 18.87 5.59
C GLY A 78 -1.66 18.04 6.71
N VAL A 79 -1.31 16.78 6.44
CA VAL A 79 -0.73 15.80 7.39
C VAL A 79 0.60 15.20 6.92
#